data_AF-A0A5Q0BIY0-F1
#
_entry.id   AF-A0A5Q0BIY0-F1
#
_cell.length_a   1.000
_cell.length_b   1.000
_cell.length_c   1.000
_cell.angle_alpha   90.00
_cell.angle_beta   90.00
_cell.angle_gamma   90.00
#
_symmetry.space_group_name_H-M   'P 1'
#
loop_
_entity.id
_entity.type
_entity.pdbx_description
1 polymer ?
#
loop_
_entity_poly.entity_id
_entity_poly.type
_entity_poly.pdbx_seq_one_letter_code
_entity_poly.pdbx_strand_id
1 'polypeptide(L)'
;MTETVSRILLLIEADKNPEQIVKRVLDQSGYACVWESEGDPGELLKHESGGLSLLDAVCYTSLPHWSQQVEAVRLQTNRVIVDMTARFGKIAEALGSAINTSSAASGPRARHGDLSVIADSQGELSKLTETLRSLQDGQNSVVEELSGLSGYTSELGDMAHQMTSIARHTKMLALNSAVQAAHAGPHGAGLAVIAHEVHLLSVYTAETSERMGHVANTLSEAIDKSAHLSEELAKKDKDAVAQIDGTLERVLGDFNRITRQLSDLTQILQQSNSRVQSEVMDVLVALQFEDRINQILASISNTLNELHDLIEKNGQDHLIDLGGAQGWLDRMAATYTTQEQHYNHHGASVTASEDTDITFF
;
A
#
# COMPACT_ATOMS: atom_id res chain seq x y z
N MET A 1 -27.56 -10.42 63.91
CA MET A 1 -28.15 -10.88 62.64
C MET A 1 -27.52 -10.21 61.41
N THR A 2 -27.14 -8.93 61.45
CA THR A 2 -26.36 -8.23 60.39
C THR A 2 -24.87 -8.55 60.36
N GLU A 3 -24.31 -9.05 61.46
CA GLU A 3 -22.87 -9.28 61.60
C GLU A 3 -22.42 -10.63 61.00
N THR A 4 -23.26 -11.66 61.04
CA THR A 4 -22.94 -13.01 60.54
C THR A 4 -22.91 -13.06 59.01
N VAL A 5 -23.89 -12.46 58.35
CA VAL A 5 -23.96 -12.39 56.88
C VAL A 5 -22.84 -11.51 56.32
N SER A 6 -22.56 -10.36 56.95
CA SER A 6 -21.42 -9.51 56.58
C SER A 6 -20.06 -10.19 56.80
N ARG A 7 -19.92 -11.05 57.82
CA ARG A 7 -18.71 -11.86 58.05
C ARG A 7 -18.53 -12.97 57.03
N ILE A 8 -19.61 -13.62 56.61
CA ILE A 8 -19.57 -14.66 55.57
C ILE A 8 -19.17 -14.05 54.23
N LEU A 9 -19.71 -12.88 53.87
CA LEU A 9 -19.32 -12.14 52.67
C LEU A 9 -17.83 -11.71 52.71
N LEU A 10 -17.33 -11.19 53.84
CA LEU A 10 -15.91 -10.85 54.03
C LEU A 10 -14.97 -12.07 53.95
N LEU A 11 -15.44 -13.25 54.37
CA LEU A 11 -14.65 -14.49 54.30
C LEU A 11 -14.58 -15.04 52.87
N ILE A 12 -15.66 -14.93 52.10
CA ILE A 12 -15.68 -15.26 50.66
C ILE A 12 -14.75 -14.33 49.86
N GLU A 13 -14.62 -13.07 50.29
CA GLU A 13 -13.72 -12.09 49.66
C GLU A 13 -12.23 -12.32 50.00
N ALA A 14 -11.95 -12.94 51.15
CA ALA A 14 -10.60 -13.10 51.70
C ALA A 14 -9.91 -14.44 51.37
N ASP A 15 -10.64 -15.46 50.92
CA ASP A 15 -10.07 -16.78 50.63
C ASP A 15 -10.66 -17.38 49.34
N LYS A 16 -9.82 -18.01 48.52
CA LYS A 16 -10.24 -18.58 47.22
C LYS A 16 -10.54 -20.07 47.32
N ASN A 17 -10.29 -20.70 48.46
CA ASN A 17 -10.56 -22.12 48.67
C ASN A 17 -11.94 -22.28 49.36
N PRO A 18 -12.95 -22.86 48.67
CA PRO A 18 -14.30 -23.06 49.21
C PRO A 18 -14.30 -23.82 50.54
N GLU A 19 -13.43 -24.82 50.68
CA GLU A 19 -13.32 -25.64 51.88
C GLU A 19 -12.80 -24.84 53.08
N GLN A 20 -11.89 -23.88 52.86
CA GLN A 20 -11.36 -23.03 53.93
C GLN A 20 -12.33 -21.92 54.34
N ILE A 21 -13.13 -21.41 53.40
CA ILE A 21 -14.23 -20.47 53.70
C ILE A 21 -15.25 -21.16 54.61
N VAL A 22 -15.71 -22.36 54.21
CA VAL A 22 -16.64 -23.18 54.99
C VAL A 22 -16.06 -23.47 56.38
N LYS A 23 -14.80 -23.89 56.46
CA LYS A 23 -14.11 -24.18 57.73
C LYS A 23 -14.05 -22.97 58.67
N ARG A 24 -13.73 -21.77 58.15
CA ARG A 24 -13.67 -20.55 58.97
C ARG A 24 -15.04 -20.05 59.42
N VAL A 25 -16.08 -20.22 58.60
CA VAL A 25 -17.46 -19.87 58.98
C VAL A 25 -17.95 -20.78 60.12
N LEU A 26 -17.58 -22.06 60.09
CA LEU A 26 -17.92 -23.05 61.13
C LEU A 26 -17.13 -22.84 62.44
N ASP A 27 -15.83 -22.55 62.35
CA ASP A 27 -15.00 -22.22 63.52
C ASP A 27 -15.51 -20.96 64.26
N GLN A 28 -16.00 -19.96 63.52
CA GLN A 28 -16.54 -18.73 64.13
C GLN A 28 -17.95 -18.87 64.71
N SER A 29 -18.71 -19.91 64.32
CA SER A 29 -20.05 -20.19 64.84
C SER A 29 -20.06 -21.12 66.05
N GLY A 30 -18.87 -21.52 66.53
CA GLY A 30 -18.71 -22.31 67.75
C GLY A 30 -18.81 -23.83 67.56
N TYR A 31 -18.88 -24.31 66.32
CA TYR A 31 -18.92 -25.73 65.98
C TYR A 31 -17.53 -26.19 65.53
N ALA A 32 -16.65 -26.49 66.50
CA ALA A 32 -15.38 -27.14 66.21
C ALA A 32 -15.61 -28.64 66.03
N CYS A 33 -15.53 -29.16 64.80
CA CYS A 33 -15.37 -30.61 64.56
C CYS A 33 -14.39 -30.93 63.43
N VAL A 34 -13.44 -31.78 63.83
CA VAL A 34 -12.40 -32.57 63.15
C VAL A 34 -12.61 -32.81 61.65
N TRP A 35 -11.68 -32.27 60.85
CA TRP A 35 -11.44 -32.66 59.47
C TRP A 35 -10.49 -33.87 59.47
N GLU A 36 -11.02 -35.09 59.38
CA GLU A 36 -10.22 -36.24 58.98
C GLU A 36 -11.11 -37.29 58.27
N SER A 37 -10.81 -37.49 56.99
CA SER A 37 -11.15 -38.60 56.09
C SER A 37 -12.12 -38.32 54.93
N GLU A 38 -11.67 -38.81 53.77
CA GLU A 38 -12.33 -38.88 52.47
C GLU A 38 -13.66 -39.65 52.57
N GLY A 39 -14.79 -38.94 52.62
CA GLY A 39 -16.13 -39.51 52.65
C GLY A 39 -17.17 -38.57 52.04
N ASP A 40 -18.19 -39.15 51.41
CA ASP A 40 -19.32 -38.44 50.79
C ASP A 40 -19.98 -37.47 51.80
N PRO A 41 -20.10 -36.16 51.49
CA PRO A 41 -20.68 -35.16 52.39
C PRO A 41 -22.08 -35.52 52.92
N GLY A 42 -22.82 -36.38 52.21
CA GLY A 42 -24.13 -36.87 52.62
C GLY A 42 -24.13 -37.81 53.85
N GLU A 43 -23.02 -38.49 54.17
CA GLU A 43 -22.97 -39.44 55.30
C GLU A 43 -22.61 -38.79 56.65
N LEU A 44 -22.03 -37.59 56.65
CA LEU A 44 -21.68 -36.85 57.88
C LEU A 44 -22.90 -36.31 58.64
N LEU A 45 -24.10 -36.39 58.07
CA LEU A 45 -25.36 -35.87 58.65
C LEU A 45 -26.01 -36.79 59.69
N LYS A 46 -25.41 -37.93 60.06
CA LYS A 46 -26.11 -38.98 60.84
C LYS A 46 -25.65 -39.24 62.28
N HIS A 47 -24.68 -38.54 62.86
CA HIS A 47 -24.26 -38.83 64.25
C HIS A 47 -24.34 -37.65 65.24
N GLU A 48 -25.23 -37.86 66.22
CA GLU A 48 -25.30 -37.38 67.61
C GLU A 48 -25.57 -35.89 67.95
N SER A 49 -26.79 -35.67 68.49
CA SER A 49 -27.13 -34.77 69.62
C SER A 49 -26.54 -33.35 69.66
N GLY A 50 -26.53 -32.70 68.50
CA GLY A 50 -26.35 -31.27 68.29
C GLY A 50 -26.66 -30.93 66.85
N GLY A 51 -27.73 -31.54 66.31
CA GLY A 51 -28.00 -31.62 64.88
C GLY A 51 -27.97 -30.25 64.23
N LEU A 52 -27.14 -30.11 63.19
CA LEU A 52 -27.22 -28.98 62.26
C LEU A 52 -28.69 -28.77 61.92
N SER A 53 -29.16 -27.54 62.04
CA SER A 53 -30.50 -27.22 61.59
C SER A 53 -30.64 -27.57 60.11
N LEU A 54 -31.84 -27.89 59.63
CA LEU A 54 -32.07 -28.12 58.20
C LEU A 54 -31.55 -26.95 57.34
N LEU A 55 -31.57 -25.75 57.92
CA LEU A 55 -30.98 -24.55 57.35
C LEU A 55 -29.44 -24.62 57.26
N ASP A 56 -28.76 -25.12 58.29
CA ASP A 56 -27.30 -25.30 58.25
C ASP A 56 -26.91 -26.33 57.20
N ALA A 57 -27.69 -27.40 57.02
CA ALA A 57 -27.48 -28.39 55.96
C ALA A 57 -27.63 -27.77 54.55
N VAL A 58 -28.66 -26.93 54.34
CA VAL A 58 -28.88 -26.20 53.08
C VAL A 58 -27.75 -25.21 52.81
N CYS A 59 -27.32 -24.45 53.82
CA CYS A 59 -26.19 -23.53 53.71
C CYS A 59 -24.89 -24.27 53.39
N TYR A 60 -24.64 -25.40 54.05
CA TYR A 60 -23.44 -26.22 53.86
C TYR A 60 -23.38 -26.82 52.46
N THR A 61 -24.49 -27.29 51.91
CA THR A 61 -24.52 -27.86 50.55
C THR A 61 -24.51 -26.78 49.46
N SER A 62 -25.09 -25.60 49.70
CA SER A 62 -25.20 -24.52 48.70
C SER A 62 -23.92 -23.72 48.51
N LEU A 63 -23.19 -23.47 49.60
CA LEU A 63 -22.02 -22.59 49.61
C LEU A 63 -20.89 -23.05 48.66
N PRO A 64 -20.55 -24.35 48.56
CA PRO A 64 -19.59 -24.86 47.59
C PRO A 64 -20.02 -24.56 46.14
N HIS A 65 -21.30 -24.72 45.80
CA HIS A 65 -21.79 -24.45 44.46
C HIS A 65 -21.69 -22.97 44.12
N TRP A 66 -22.14 -22.07 44.99
CA TRP A 66 -21.97 -20.62 44.75
C TRP A 66 -20.50 -20.22 44.63
N SER A 67 -19.65 -20.73 45.51
CA SER A 67 -18.20 -20.48 45.44
C SER A 67 -17.61 -20.97 44.11
N GLN A 68 -18.00 -22.15 43.64
CA GLN A 68 -17.56 -22.70 42.35
C GLN A 68 -18.07 -21.88 41.16
N GLN A 69 -19.32 -21.40 41.18
CA GLN A 69 -19.84 -20.54 40.11
C GLN A 69 -19.15 -19.17 40.09
N VAL A 70 -18.90 -18.56 41.25
CA VAL A 70 -18.14 -17.30 41.36
C VAL A 70 -16.71 -17.49 40.85
N GLU A 71 -16.06 -18.60 41.21
CA GLU A 71 -14.70 -18.89 40.73
C GLU A 71 -14.68 -19.19 39.22
N ALA A 72 -15.70 -19.85 38.68
CA ALA A 72 -15.85 -20.05 37.24
C ALA A 72 -15.97 -18.72 36.48
N VAL A 73 -16.83 -17.80 36.96
CA VAL A 73 -16.93 -16.42 36.43
C VAL A 73 -15.58 -15.71 36.49
N ARG A 74 -14.87 -15.81 37.62
CA ARG A 74 -13.56 -15.18 37.80
C ARG A 74 -12.53 -15.72 36.80
N LEU A 75 -12.47 -17.03 36.61
CA LEU A 75 -11.53 -17.68 35.69
C LEU A 75 -11.86 -17.36 34.23
N GLN A 76 -13.14 -17.41 33.86
CA GLN A 76 -13.63 -17.09 32.52
C GLN A 76 -13.34 -15.64 32.14
N THR A 77 -13.62 -14.71 33.04
CA THR A 77 -13.32 -13.27 32.87
C THR A 77 -11.82 -13.06 32.59
N ASN A 78 -10.95 -13.67 33.40
CA ASN A 78 -9.51 -13.54 33.22
C ASN A 78 -9.06 -14.13 31.88
N ARG A 79 -9.60 -15.29 31.47
CA ARG A 79 -9.25 -15.93 30.21
C ARG A 79 -9.64 -15.06 29.00
N VAL A 80 -10.87 -14.55 28.98
CA VAL A 80 -11.35 -13.71 27.87
C VAL A 80 -10.58 -12.40 27.80
N ILE A 81 -10.29 -11.75 28.93
CA ILE A 81 -9.48 -10.51 28.95
C ILE A 81 -8.07 -10.75 28.38
N VAL A 82 -7.42 -11.85 28.75
CA VAL A 82 -6.09 -12.20 28.22
C VAL A 82 -6.15 -12.45 26.71
N ASP A 83 -7.14 -13.22 26.23
CA ASP A 83 -7.30 -13.48 24.79
C ASP A 83 -7.59 -12.18 24.01
N MET A 84 -8.50 -11.35 24.52
CA MET A 84 -8.87 -10.08 23.90
C MET A 84 -7.66 -9.12 23.83
N THR A 85 -6.84 -9.08 24.88
CA THR A 85 -5.59 -8.29 24.89
C THR A 85 -4.61 -8.79 23.83
N ALA A 86 -4.45 -10.11 23.68
CA ALA A 86 -3.61 -10.69 22.65
C ALA A 86 -4.10 -10.34 21.24
N ARG A 87 -5.43 -10.36 21.02
CA ARG A 87 -6.05 -9.97 19.74
C ARG A 87 -5.85 -8.50 19.41
N PHE A 88 -6.03 -7.60 20.37
CA PHE A 88 -5.69 -6.18 20.16
C PHE A 88 -4.22 -5.98 19.82
N GLY A 89 -3.31 -6.78 20.41
CA GLY A 89 -1.90 -6.82 20.03
C GLY A 89 -1.69 -7.18 18.55
N LYS A 90 -2.38 -8.22 18.06
CA LYS A 90 -2.33 -8.62 16.65
C LYS A 90 -2.89 -7.55 15.71
N ILE A 91 -3.97 -6.86 16.10
CA ILE A 91 -4.53 -5.74 15.34
C ILE A 91 -3.52 -4.60 15.25
N ALA A 92 -2.91 -4.21 16.37
CA ALA A 92 -1.90 -3.16 16.42
C ALA A 92 -0.67 -3.51 15.57
N GLU A 93 -0.21 -4.76 15.60
CA GLU A 93 0.89 -5.24 14.77
C GLU A 93 0.55 -5.19 13.28
N ALA A 94 -0.64 -5.66 12.88
CA ALA A 94 -1.09 -5.62 11.49
C ALA A 94 -1.15 -4.18 10.96
N LEU A 95 -1.77 -3.27 11.72
CA LEU A 95 -1.83 -1.85 11.39
C LEU A 95 -0.44 -1.20 11.35
N GLY A 96 0.43 -1.52 12.30
CA GLY A 96 1.81 -1.03 12.34
C GLY A 96 2.61 -1.45 11.10
N SER A 97 2.50 -2.72 10.71
CA SER A 97 3.15 -3.24 9.49
C SER A 97 2.63 -2.54 8.23
N ALA A 98 1.30 -2.35 8.12
CA ALA A 98 0.69 -1.63 7.01
C ALA A 98 1.15 -0.16 6.92
N ILE A 99 1.18 0.55 8.05
CA ILE A 99 1.62 1.95 8.12
C ILE A 99 3.11 2.09 7.79
N ASN A 100 3.97 1.21 8.33
CA ASN A 100 5.41 1.25 8.08
C ASN A 100 5.71 1.02 6.59
N THR A 101 5.04 0.05 5.98
CA THR A 101 5.19 -0.24 4.54
C THR A 101 4.69 0.94 3.70
N SER A 102 3.49 1.46 4.02
CA SER A 102 2.93 2.64 3.35
C SER A 102 3.86 3.86 3.46
N SER A 103 4.46 4.08 4.62
CA SER A 103 5.38 5.21 4.86
C SER A 103 6.70 5.05 4.12
N ALA A 104 7.25 3.82 4.07
CA ALA A 104 8.47 3.52 3.32
C ALA A 104 8.29 3.71 1.80
N ALA A 105 7.11 3.37 1.29
CA ALA A 105 6.77 3.60 -0.11
C ALA A 105 6.36 5.07 -0.40
N SER A 106 5.85 5.80 0.59
CA SER A 106 5.45 7.21 0.50
C SER A 106 6.61 8.20 0.62
N GLY A 107 7.85 7.80 0.33
CA GLY A 107 9.00 8.70 0.27
C GLY A 107 8.73 9.91 -0.65
N PRO A 108 9.55 10.99 -0.61
CA PRO A 108 9.27 12.29 -1.25
C PRO A 108 8.88 12.27 -2.74
N ARG A 109 9.10 11.16 -3.44
CA ARG A 109 8.78 10.94 -4.86
C ARG A 109 7.41 10.29 -5.13
N ALA A 110 6.75 9.70 -4.13
CA ALA A 110 5.48 8.98 -4.29
C ALA A 110 4.24 9.85 -4.01
N ARG A 111 4.44 11.11 -3.57
CA ARG A 111 3.36 12.07 -3.47
C ARG A 111 2.91 12.50 -4.87
N HIS A 112 1.86 11.85 -5.34
CA HIS A 112 1.01 12.30 -6.45
C HIS A 112 1.70 12.40 -7.82
N GLY A 113 1.80 11.26 -8.50
CA GLY A 113 1.78 11.24 -9.96
C GLY A 113 0.54 10.46 -10.36
N ASP A 114 -0.49 11.14 -10.86
CA ASP A 114 -1.63 10.48 -11.50
C ASP A 114 -1.06 9.56 -12.61
N LEU A 115 -1.39 8.27 -12.54
CA LEU A 115 -0.83 7.26 -13.44
C LEU A 115 -1.12 7.61 -14.92
N SER A 116 -2.21 8.35 -15.14
CA SER A 116 -2.60 8.93 -16.44
C SER A 116 -1.57 9.94 -16.95
N VAL A 117 -1.10 10.87 -16.10
CA VAL A 117 -0.14 11.92 -16.46
C VAL A 117 1.20 11.33 -16.91
N ILE A 118 1.61 10.20 -16.34
CA ILE A 118 2.86 9.54 -16.74
C ILE A 118 2.69 8.80 -18.08
N ALA A 119 1.55 8.14 -18.30
CA ALA A 119 1.24 7.51 -19.60
C ALA A 119 1.13 8.55 -20.72
N ASP A 120 0.51 9.70 -20.44
CA ASP A 120 0.43 10.82 -21.37
C ASP A 120 1.82 11.40 -21.64
N SER A 121 2.64 11.60 -20.60
CA SER A 121 4.03 12.05 -20.73
C SER A 121 4.86 11.08 -21.59
N GLN A 122 4.65 9.77 -21.47
CA GLN A 122 5.31 8.78 -22.32
C GLN A 122 4.90 8.96 -23.79
N GLY A 123 3.61 9.13 -24.06
CA GLY A 123 3.11 9.36 -25.42
C GLY A 123 3.69 10.63 -26.03
N GLU A 124 3.78 11.71 -25.25
CA GLU A 124 4.39 12.97 -25.68
C GLU A 124 5.89 12.84 -25.97
N LEU A 125 6.64 12.15 -25.09
CA LEU A 125 8.08 11.90 -25.30
C LEU A 125 8.36 11.01 -26.51
N SER A 126 7.50 10.02 -26.78
CA SER A 126 7.60 9.20 -27.98
C SER A 126 7.40 10.04 -29.25
N LYS A 127 6.39 10.92 -29.26
CA LYS A 127 6.15 11.84 -30.39
C LYS A 127 7.31 12.82 -30.58
N LEU A 128 7.89 13.31 -29.49
CA LEU A 128 9.06 14.19 -29.54
C LEU A 128 10.26 13.47 -30.19
N THR A 129 10.49 12.22 -29.82
CA THR A 129 11.56 11.39 -30.39
C THR A 129 11.35 11.16 -31.90
N GLU A 130 10.12 10.88 -32.31
CA GLU A 130 9.76 10.74 -33.73
C GLU A 130 9.96 12.03 -34.52
N THR A 131 9.55 13.17 -33.95
CA THR A 131 9.74 14.50 -34.55
C THR A 131 11.23 14.80 -34.75
N LEU A 132 12.08 14.48 -33.78
CA LEU A 132 13.53 14.68 -33.89
C LEU A 132 14.19 13.76 -34.93
N ARG A 133 13.72 12.51 -35.06
CA ARG A 133 14.18 11.63 -36.15
C ARG A 133 13.82 12.20 -37.52
N SER A 134 12.62 12.72 -37.68
CA SER A 134 12.22 13.40 -38.91
C SER A 134 13.06 14.66 -39.19
N LEU A 135 13.46 15.41 -38.16
CA LEU A 135 14.38 16.53 -38.31
C LEU A 135 15.76 16.08 -38.78
N GLN A 136 16.27 14.97 -38.24
CA GLN A 136 17.54 14.38 -38.66
C GLN A 136 17.52 13.93 -40.13
N ASP A 137 16.42 13.33 -40.58
CA ASP A 137 16.24 12.95 -42.00
C ASP A 137 16.16 14.18 -42.91
N GLY A 138 15.45 15.23 -42.47
CA GLY A 138 15.40 16.51 -43.18
C GLY A 138 16.78 17.14 -43.31
N GLN A 139 17.61 17.04 -42.27
CA GLN A 139 18.96 17.56 -42.27
C GLN A 139 19.89 16.81 -43.23
N ASN A 140 19.79 15.48 -43.29
CA ASN A 140 20.54 14.68 -44.27
C ASN A 140 20.18 15.10 -45.72
N SER A 141 18.89 15.41 -45.95
CA SER A 141 18.43 15.90 -47.26
C SER A 141 19.03 17.25 -47.61
N VAL A 142 19.16 18.17 -46.64
CA VAL A 142 19.83 19.47 -46.83
C VAL A 142 21.31 19.29 -47.20
N VAL A 143 22.02 18.36 -46.55
CA VAL A 143 23.42 18.07 -46.86
C VAL A 143 23.58 17.53 -48.29
N GLU A 144 22.66 16.66 -48.73
CA GLU A 144 22.65 16.14 -50.10
C GLU A 144 22.39 17.25 -51.14
N GLU A 145 21.45 18.15 -50.86
CA GLU A 145 21.13 19.27 -51.74
C GLU A 145 22.29 20.29 -51.85
N LEU A 146 22.98 20.57 -50.73
CA LEU A 146 24.20 21.39 -50.72
C LEU A 146 25.34 20.76 -51.54
N SER A 147 25.49 19.43 -51.48
CA SER A 147 26.47 18.72 -52.30
C SER A 147 26.15 18.86 -53.80
N GLY A 148 24.87 18.74 -54.17
CA GLY A 148 24.43 19.01 -55.54
C GLY A 148 24.70 20.44 -55.99
N LEU A 149 24.43 21.42 -55.12
CA LEU A 149 24.67 22.84 -55.41
C LEU A 149 26.15 23.17 -55.57
N SER A 150 27.03 22.50 -54.81
CA SER A 150 28.49 22.59 -54.97
C SER A 150 28.92 22.15 -56.38
N GLY A 151 28.35 21.04 -56.87
CA GLY A 151 28.58 20.56 -58.24
C GLY A 151 28.18 21.58 -59.32
N TYR A 152 26.98 22.15 -59.24
CA TYR A 152 26.53 23.19 -60.18
C TYR A 152 27.39 24.46 -60.12
N THR A 153 27.87 24.82 -58.93
CA THR A 153 28.72 26.00 -58.74
C THR A 153 30.10 25.79 -59.36
N SER A 154 30.66 24.59 -59.26
CA SER A 154 31.90 24.21 -59.95
C SER A 154 31.73 24.30 -61.47
N GLU A 155 30.63 23.78 -62.01
CA GLU A 155 30.34 23.82 -63.45
C GLU A 155 30.19 25.28 -63.95
N LEU A 156 29.56 26.16 -63.16
CA LEU A 156 29.50 27.60 -63.42
C LEU A 156 30.88 28.25 -63.48
N GLY A 157 31.77 27.89 -62.56
CA GLY A 157 33.17 28.35 -62.55
C GLY A 157 33.93 27.91 -63.82
N ASP A 158 33.77 26.66 -64.23
CA ASP A 158 34.38 26.13 -65.45
C ASP A 158 33.85 26.83 -66.70
N MET A 159 32.54 27.07 -66.78
CA MET A 159 31.93 27.84 -67.88
C MET A 159 32.47 29.28 -67.94
N ALA A 160 32.61 29.95 -66.80
CA ALA A 160 33.19 31.29 -66.73
C ALA A 160 34.65 31.32 -67.22
N HIS A 161 35.44 30.31 -66.85
CA HIS A 161 36.82 30.15 -67.36
C HIS A 161 36.86 29.92 -68.88
N GLN A 162 35.98 29.07 -69.40
CA GLN A 162 35.87 28.82 -70.84
C GLN A 162 35.48 30.09 -71.60
N MET A 163 34.49 30.84 -71.12
CA MET A 163 34.07 32.11 -71.75
C MET A 163 35.19 33.15 -71.72
N THR A 164 35.97 33.23 -70.65
CA THR A 164 37.16 34.09 -70.57
C THR A 164 38.21 33.71 -71.63
N SER A 165 38.43 32.41 -71.83
CA SER A 165 39.35 31.91 -72.87
C SER A 165 38.85 32.23 -74.28
N ILE A 166 37.56 32.04 -74.55
CA ILE A 166 36.91 32.40 -75.82
C ILE A 166 37.05 33.91 -76.07
N ALA A 167 36.73 34.74 -75.08
CA ALA A 167 36.86 36.19 -75.16
C ALA A 167 38.30 36.62 -75.50
N ARG A 168 39.30 35.99 -74.87
CA ARG A 168 40.72 36.23 -75.18
C ARG A 168 41.09 35.85 -76.62
N HIS A 169 40.61 34.71 -77.13
CA HIS A 169 40.82 34.33 -78.53
C HIS A 169 40.13 35.31 -79.49
N THR A 170 38.87 35.67 -79.22
CA THR A 170 38.13 36.65 -80.03
C THR A 170 38.83 38.00 -80.04
N LYS A 171 39.40 38.43 -78.91
CA LYS A 171 40.21 39.66 -78.82
C LYS A 171 41.42 39.63 -79.74
N MET A 172 42.11 38.50 -79.81
CA MET A 172 43.26 38.29 -80.71
C MET A 172 42.83 38.25 -82.18
N LEU A 173 41.71 37.61 -82.50
CA LEU A 173 41.12 37.62 -83.84
C LEU A 173 40.74 39.03 -84.28
N ALA A 174 40.06 39.79 -83.42
CA ALA A 174 39.68 41.18 -83.69
C ALA A 174 40.89 42.06 -83.95
N LEU A 175 41.96 41.89 -83.17
CA LEU A 175 43.22 42.62 -83.38
C LEU A 175 43.86 42.26 -84.73
N ASN A 176 43.94 40.98 -85.09
CA ASN A 176 44.46 40.54 -86.38
C ASN A 176 43.64 41.11 -87.54
N SER A 177 42.32 41.15 -87.42
CA SER A 177 41.41 41.75 -88.40
C SER A 177 41.58 43.27 -88.51
N ALA A 178 41.81 43.97 -87.39
CA ALA A 178 42.09 45.41 -87.39
C ALA A 178 43.41 45.73 -88.11
N VAL A 179 44.45 44.92 -87.91
CA VAL A 179 45.73 45.04 -88.64
C VAL A 179 45.53 44.84 -90.14
N GLN A 180 44.77 43.82 -90.55
CA GLN A 180 44.46 43.58 -91.96
C GLN A 180 43.60 44.68 -92.59
N ALA A 181 42.63 45.23 -91.83
CA ALA A 181 41.82 46.36 -92.28
C ALA A 181 42.69 47.61 -92.52
N ALA A 182 43.66 47.88 -91.63
CA ALA A 182 44.63 48.96 -91.82
C ALA A 182 45.54 48.72 -93.04
N HIS A 183 45.95 47.47 -93.29
CA HIS A 183 46.79 47.10 -94.43
C HIS A 183 46.07 47.29 -95.78
N ALA A 184 44.75 47.06 -95.84
CA ALA A 184 43.93 47.25 -97.03
C ALA A 184 43.62 48.73 -97.36
N GLY A 185 44.02 49.67 -96.51
CA GLY A 185 43.84 51.11 -96.72
C GLY A 185 42.35 51.50 -96.88
N PRO A 186 41.97 52.34 -97.87
CA PRO A 186 40.59 52.83 -98.01
C PRO A 186 39.57 51.72 -98.31
N HIS A 187 40.00 50.58 -98.88
CA HIS A 187 39.13 49.42 -99.11
C HIS A 187 38.82 48.63 -97.83
N GLY A 188 39.59 48.82 -96.75
CA GLY A 188 39.43 48.13 -95.46
C GLY A 188 38.56 48.86 -94.44
N ALA A 189 38.04 50.05 -94.76
CA ALA A 189 37.34 50.90 -93.78
C ALA A 189 36.14 50.22 -93.09
N GLY A 190 35.32 49.46 -93.82
CA GLY A 190 34.21 48.70 -93.25
C GLY A 190 34.67 47.55 -92.34
N LEU A 191 35.78 46.89 -92.69
CA LEU A 191 36.37 45.80 -91.91
C LEU A 191 36.97 46.33 -90.59
N ALA A 192 37.52 47.55 -90.60
CA ALA A 192 38.07 48.20 -89.40
C ALA A 192 36.97 48.48 -88.36
N VAL A 193 35.79 48.91 -88.79
CA VAL A 193 34.63 49.14 -87.90
C VAL A 193 34.19 47.82 -87.25
N ILE A 194 34.05 46.75 -88.05
CA ILE A 194 33.67 45.43 -87.55
C ILE A 194 34.72 44.91 -86.56
N ALA A 195 36.01 45.03 -86.88
CA ALA A 195 37.10 44.58 -86.01
C ALA A 195 37.10 45.33 -84.67
N HIS A 196 36.81 46.63 -84.68
CA HIS A 196 36.69 47.42 -83.44
C HIS A 196 35.50 46.96 -82.58
N GLU A 197 34.34 46.72 -83.19
CA GLU A 197 33.15 46.27 -82.47
C GLU A 197 33.35 44.87 -81.86
N VAL A 198 33.94 43.94 -82.61
CA VAL A 198 34.28 42.60 -82.11
C VAL A 198 35.32 42.67 -80.98
N HIS A 199 36.27 43.62 -81.06
CA HIS A 199 37.22 43.85 -79.98
C HIS A 199 36.52 44.30 -78.70
N LEU A 200 35.65 45.31 -78.78
CA LEU A 200 34.85 45.78 -77.65
C LEU A 200 33.99 44.66 -77.06
N LEU A 201 33.29 43.90 -77.89
CA LEU A 201 32.47 42.77 -77.44
C LEU A 201 33.31 41.70 -76.72
N SER A 202 34.53 41.43 -77.20
CA SER A 202 35.44 40.49 -76.54
C SER A 202 35.91 40.98 -75.17
N VAL A 203 36.15 42.28 -75.01
CA VAL A 203 36.53 42.87 -73.72
C VAL A 203 35.36 42.78 -72.73
N TYR A 204 34.15 43.17 -73.15
CA TYR A 204 32.95 43.04 -72.31
C TYR A 204 32.65 41.58 -71.92
N THR A 205 32.86 40.64 -72.83
CA THR A 205 32.67 39.21 -72.56
C THR A 205 33.67 38.72 -71.52
N ALA A 206 34.95 39.12 -71.62
CA ALA A 206 35.98 38.75 -70.65
C ALA A 206 35.66 39.30 -69.25
N GLU A 207 35.31 40.59 -69.14
CA GLU A 207 34.94 41.23 -67.87
C GLU A 207 33.71 40.58 -67.23
N THR A 208 32.68 40.29 -68.04
CA THR A 208 31.47 39.60 -67.57
C THR A 208 31.78 38.20 -67.06
N SER A 209 32.64 37.46 -67.78
CA SER A 209 33.05 36.10 -67.41
C SER A 209 33.87 36.09 -66.12
N GLU A 210 34.77 37.05 -65.94
CA GLU A 210 35.52 37.21 -64.69
C GLU A 210 34.59 37.48 -63.50
N ARG A 211 33.59 38.35 -63.69
CA ARG A 211 32.56 38.60 -62.67
C ARG A 211 31.73 37.35 -62.36
N MET A 212 31.40 36.54 -63.37
CA MET A 212 30.73 35.25 -63.17
C MET A 212 31.59 34.28 -62.34
N GLY A 213 32.90 34.20 -62.63
CA GLY A 213 33.84 33.40 -61.85
C GLY A 213 33.93 33.84 -60.39
N HIS A 214 33.94 35.15 -60.13
CA HIS A 214 33.90 35.67 -58.76
C HIS A 214 32.60 35.29 -58.04
N VAL A 215 31.44 35.40 -58.70
CA VAL A 215 30.15 35.00 -58.11
C VAL A 215 30.12 33.51 -57.82
N ALA A 216 30.66 32.67 -58.72
CA ALA A 216 30.77 31.22 -58.50
C ALA A 216 31.64 30.90 -57.28
N ASN A 217 32.80 31.55 -57.11
CA ASN A 217 33.64 31.37 -55.93
C ASN A 217 32.92 31.77 -54.63
N THR A 218 32.26 32.93 -54.61
CA THR A 218 31.49 33.38 -53.44
C THR A 218 30.35 32.41 -53.10
N LEU A 219 29.69 31.85 -54.11
CA LEU A 219 28.65 30.85 -53.91
C LEU A 219 29.24 29.55 -53.34
N SER A 220 30.41 29.12 -53.83
CA SER A 220 31.12 27.93 -53.31
C SER A 220 31.47 28.09 -51.83
N GLU A 221 32.02 29.25 -51.44
CA GLU A 221 32.33 29.54 -50.04
C GLU A 221 31.08 29.54 -49.15
N ALA A 222 29.95 30.07 -49.65
CA ALA A 222 28.68 30.06 -48.92
C ALA A 222 28.12 28.64 -48.76
N ILE A 223 28.25 27.80 -49.79
CA ILE A 223 27.83 26.39 -49.75
C ILE A 223 28.67 25.61 -48.74
N ASP A 224 30.00 25.74 -48.78
CA ASP A 224 30.89 25.06 -47.84
C ASP A 224 30.59 25.44 -46.39
N LYS A 225 30.34 26.74 -46.14
CA LYS A 225 29.94 27.21 -44.82
C LYS A 225 28.60 26.64 -44.36
N SER A 226 27.60 26.57 -45.26
CA SER A 226 26.31 25.96 -44.97
C SER A 226 26.41 24.45 -44.72
N ALA A 227 27.29 23.76 -45.46
CA ALA A 227 27.52 22.33 -45.28
C ALA A 227 28.14 22.04 -43.91
N HIS A 228 29.17 22.80 -43.51
CA HIS A 228 29.78 22.67 -42.20
C HIS A 228 28.80 22.97 -41.06
N LEU A 229 27.98 24.03 -41.19
CA LEU A 229 26.94 24.34 -40.20
C LEU A 229 25.90 23.23 -40.09
N SER A 230 25.49 22.64 -41.22
CA SER A 230 24.56 21.52 -41.24
C SER A 230 25.16 20.30 -40.56
N GLU A 231 26.42 19.95 -40.83
CA GLU A 231 27.09 18.80 -40.20
C GLU A 231 27.23 18.96 -38.67
N GLU A 232 27.54 20.17 -38.18
CA GLU A 232 27.54 20.45 -36.74
C GLU A 232 26.14 20.30 -36.11
N LEU A 233 25.11 20.73 -36.83
CA LEU A 233 23.74 20.60 -36.39
C LEU A 233 23.32 19.12 -36.36
N ALA A 234 23.72 18.31 -37.35
CA ALA A 234 23.43 16.87 -37.43
C ALA A 234 23.96 16.14 -36.21
N LYS A 235 25.18 16.50 -35.80
CA LYS A 235 25.83 15.94 -34.63
C LYS A 235 25.08 16.29 -33.35
N LYS A 236 24.67 17.55 -33.19
CA LYS A 236 23.89 18.00 -32.03
C LYS A 236 22.53 17.32 -31.95
N ASP A 237 21.84 17.18 -33.08
CA ASP A 237 20.55 16.49 -33.14
C ASP A 237 20.68 15.02 -32.74
N LYS A 238 21.74 14.34 -33.23
CA LYS A 238 22.04 12.96 -32.84
C LYS A 238 22.31 12.81 -31.34
N ASP A 239 23.10 13.71 -30.75
CA ASP A 239 23.37 13.70 -29.32
C ASP A 239 22.09 13.99 -28.49
N ALA A 240 21.24 14.89 -28.97
CA ALA A 240 19.96 15.21 -28.34
C ALA A 240 18.99 14.01 -28.36
N VAL A 241 18.88 13.31 -29.49
CA VAL A 241 18.08 12.07 -29.60
C VAL A 241 18.58 11.02 -28.62
N ALA A 242 19.90 10.78 -28.55
CA ALA A 242 20.46 9.81 -27.61
C ALA A 242 20.19 10.18 -26.14
N GLN A 243 20.26 11.47 -25.80
CA GLN A 243 19.96 11.95 -24.45
C GLN A 243 18.47 11.77 -24.08
N ILE A 244 17.57 12.00 -25.04
CA ILE A 244 16.13 11.80 -24.86
C ILE A 244 15.82 10.32 -24.69
N ASP A 245 16.35 9.44 -25.55
CA ASP A 245 16.18 7.99 -25.44
C ASP A 245 16.64 7.49 -24.06
N GLY A 246 17.83 7.90 -23.61
CA GLY A 246 18.33 7.52 -22.29
C GLY A 246 17.55 8.11 -21.11
N THR A 247 16.89 9.26 -21.31
CA THR A 247 15.99 9.83 -20.30
C THR A 247 14.65 9.12 -20.28
N LEU A 248 14.11 8.77 -21.44
CA LEU A 248 12.88 7.99 -21.58
C LEU A 248 13.03 6.62 -20.91
N GLU A 249 14.13 5.92 -21.16
CA GLU A 249 14.41 4.62 -20.54
C GLU A 249 14.45 4.71 -19.01
N ARG A 250 15.07 5.77 -18.47
CA ARG A 250 15.15 6.02 -17.03
C ARG A 250 13.77 6.30 -16.43
N VAL A 251 12.97 7.14 -17.07
CA VAL A 251 11.62 7.48 -16.64
C VAL A 251 10.71 6.23 -16.67
N LEU A 252 10.80 5.41 -17.71
CA LEU A 252 10.07 4.15 -17.81
C LEU A 252 10.51 3.14 -16.74
N GLY A 253 11.80 3.06 -16.45
CA GLY A 253 12.35 2.24 -15.38
C GLY A 253 11.82 2.66 -14.01
N ASP A 254 11.84 3.96 -13.72
CA ASP A 254 11.30 4.53 -12.48
C ASP A 254 9.78 4.33 -12.37
N PHE A 255 9.04 4.49 -13.46
CA PHE A 255 7.60 4.23 -13.51
C PHE A 255 7.28 2.77 -13.19
N ASN A 256 7.91 1.81 -13.88
CA ASN A 256 7.73 0.39 -13.63
C ASN A 256 8.08 -0.01 -12.19
N ARG A 257 9.00 0.71 -11.55
CA ARG A 257 9.35 0.51 -10.15
C ARG A 257 8.25 1.03 -9.22
N ILE A 258 7.74 2.24 -9.46
CA ILE A 258 6.65 2.84 -8.68
C ILE A 258 5.36 2.00 -8.79
N THR A 259 4.99 1.56 -9.99
CA THR A 259 3.78 0.73 -10.19
C THR A 259 3.87 -0.59 -9.44
N ARG A 260 5.04 -1.25 -9.45
CA ARG A 260 5.26 -2.47 -8.64
C ARG A 260 5.14 -2.19 -7.15
N GLN A 261 5.78 -1.12 -6.66
CA GLN A 261 5.68 -0.73 -5.25
C GLN A 261 4.23 -0.42 -4.82
N LEU A 262 3.44 0.26 -5.66
CA LEU A 262 2.02 0.52 -5.39
C LEU A 262 1.16 -0.75 -5.38
N SER A 263 1.46 -1.70 -6.27
CA SER A 263 0.80 -3.00 -6.29
C SER A 263 1.08 -3.78 -5.01
N ASP A 264 2.35 -3.87 -4.62
CA ASP A 264 2.77 -4.55 -3.39
C ASP A 264 2.13 -3.91 -2.15
N LEU A 265 2.10 -2.57 -2.10
CA LEU A 265 1.42 -1.83 -1.04
C LEU A 265 -0.06 -2.16 -0.95
N THR A 266 -0.74 -2.19 -2.09
CA THR A 266 -2.18 -2.46 -2.15
C THR A 266 -2.48 -3.87 -1.64
N GLN A 267 -1.65 -4.85 -2.02
CA GLN A 267 -1.77 -6.23 -1.53
C GLN A 267 -1.55 -6.31 -0.01
N ILE A 268 -0.52 -5.64 0.52
CA ILE A 268 -0.24 -5.60 1.97
C ILE A 268 -1.40 -4.94 2.73
N LEU A 269 -1.94 -3.83 2.22
CA LEU A 269 -3.09 -3.15 2.81
C LEU A 269 -4.34 -4.02 2.80
N GLN A 270 -4.62 -4.73 1.70
CA GLN A 270 -5.75 -5.65 1.62
C GLN A 270 -5.62 -6.81 2.61
N GLN A 271 -4.44 -7.42 2.71
CA GLN A 271 -4.18 -8.50 3.66
C GLN A 271 -4.29 -8.01 5.10
N SER A 272 -3.72 -6.85 5.41
CA SER A 272 -3.85 -6.23 6.73
C SER A 272 -5.31 -5.93 7.07
N ASN A 273 -6.08 -5.39 6.14
CA ASN A 273 -7.49 -5.06 6.36
C ASN A 273 -8.32 -6.32 6.63
N SER A 274 -8.11 -7.40 5.87
CA SER A 274 -8.77 -8.68 6.09
C SER A 274 -8.42 -9.27 7.46
N ARG A 275 -7.14 -9.20 7.86
CA ARG A 275 -6.69 -9.68 9.18
C ARG A 275 -7.31 -8.87 10.32
N VAL A 276 -7.32 -7.54 10.22
CA VAL A 276 -7.97 -6.67 11.20
C VAL A 276 -9.46 -6.97 11.29
N GLN A 277 -10.14 -7.15 10.16
CA GLN A 277 -11.57 -7.48 10.13
C GLN A 277 -11.85 -8.82 10.85
N SER A 278 -11.03 -9.84 10.61
CA SER A 278 -11.16 -11.14 11.29
C SER A 278 -10.98 -11.01 12.80
N GLU A 279 -9.92 -10.34 13.25
CA GLU A 279 -9.65 -10.16 14.68
C GLU A 279 -10.73 -9.31 15.37
N VAL A 280 -11.28 -8.29 14.68
CA VAL A 280 -12.41 -7.51 15.20
C VAL A 280 -13.67 -8.37 15.32
N MET A 281 -13.97 -9.22 14.34
CA MET A 281 -15.12 -10.12 14.41
C MET A 281 -14.99 -11.08 15.60
N ASP A 282 -13.80 -11.65 15.80
CA ASP A 282 -13.56 -12.55 16.93
C ASP A 282 -13.68 -11.82 18.28
N VAL A 283 -13.22 -10.58 18.38
CA VAL A 283 -13.40 -9.74 19.57
C VAL A 283 -14.89 -9.48 19.83
N LEU A 284 -15.69 -9.20 18.79
CA LEU A 284 -17.13 -9.02 18.94
C LEU A 284 -17.84 -10.28 19.46
N VAL A 285 -17.43 -11.45 19.00
CA VAL A 285 -17.92 -12.74 19.54
C VAL A 285 -17.47 -12.91 20.99
N ALA A 286 -16.21 -12.61 21.29
CA ALA A 286 -15.66 -12.73 22.64
C ALA A 286 -16.42 -11.87 23.66
N LEU A 287 -16.92 -10.68 23.27
CA LEU A 287 -17.71 -9.78 24.14
C LEU A 287 -19.03 -10.40 24.65
N GLN A 288 -19.56 -11.44 24.00
CA GLN A 288 -20.78 -12.13 24.47
C GLN A 288 -20.61 -12.78 25.85
N PHE A 289 -19.38 -12.97 26.33
CA PHE A 289 -19.11 -13.46 27.68
C PHE A 289 -19.68 -12.55 28.78
N GLU A 290 -19.89 -11.26 28.51
CA GLU A 290 -20.46 -10.32 29.47
C GLU A 290 -21.91 -10.71 29.82
N ASP A 291 -22.73 -11.03 28.82
CA ASP A 291 -24.10 -11.52 29.03
C ASP A 291 -24.07 -12.83 29.84
N ARG A 292 -23.14 -13.72 29.50
CA ARG A 292 -22.96 -14.99 30.21
C ARG A 292 -22.63 -14.80 31.69
N ILE A 293 -21.69 -13.91 32.01
CA ILE A 293 -21.32 -13.58 33.39
C ILE A 293 -22.53 -13.00 34.14
N ASN A 294 -23.25 -12.08 33.51
CA ASN A 294 -24.44 -11.47 34.12
C ASN A 294 -25.53 -12.51 34.43
N GLN A 295 -25.75 -13.49 33.55
CA GLN A 295 -26.68 -14.59 33.82
C GLN A 295 -26.26 -15.44 35.03
N ILE A 296 -24.97 -15.78 35.14
CA ILE A 296 -24.46 -16.57 36.27
C ILE A 296 -24.60 -15.80 37.59
N LEU A 297 -24.17 -14.54 37.60
CA LEU A 297 -24.25 -13.68 38.78
C LEU A 297 -25.69 -13.38 39.19
N ALA A 298 -26.60 -13.21 38.23
CA ALA A 298 -28.03 -13.02 38.50
C ALA A 298 -28.65 -14.27 39.14
N SER A 299 -28.33 -15.47 38.65
CA SER A 299 -28.79 -16.72 39.26
C SER A 299 -28.26 -16.91 40.68
N ILE A 300 -26.99 -16.60 40.95
CA ILE A 300 -26.43 -16.61 42.31
C ILE A 300 -27.16 -15.62 43.20
N SER A 301 -27.34 -14.37 42.73
CA SER A 301 -28.03 -13.33 43.50
C SER A 301 -29.49 -13.70 43.81
N ASN A 302 -30.20 -14.26 42.83
CA ASN A 302 -31.58 -14.71 43.01
C ASN A 302 -31.67 -15.86 44.00
N THR A 303 -30.79 -16.86 43.91
CA THR A 303 -30.78 -18.01 44.84
C THR A 303 -30.37 -17.60 46.25
N LEU A 304 -29.46 -16.63 46.41
CA LEU A 304 -29.14 -16.02 47.70
C LEU A 304 -30.33 -15.26 48.30
N ASN A 305 -31.05 -14.49 47.49
CA ASN A 305 -32.26 -13.77 47.93
C ASN A 305 -33.39 -14.73 48.30
N GLU A 306 -33.58 -15.81 47.54
CA GLU A 306 -34.54 -16.87 47.88
C GLU A 306 -34.18 -17.55 49.20
N LEU A 307 -32.89 -17.85 49.45
CA LEU A 307 -32.46 -18.39 50.73
C LEU A 307 -32.69 -17.40 51.87
N HIS A 308 -32.43 -16.11 51.65
CA HIS A 308 -32.70 -15.07 52.62
C HIS A 308 -34.18 -14.98 52.99
N ASP A 309 -35.07 -14.98 51.99
CA ASP A 309 -36.52 -14.98 52.19
C ASP A 309 -37.01 -16.21 52.96
N LEU A 310 -36.42 -17.39 52.69
CA LEU A 310 -36.70 -18.62 53.46
C LEU A 310 -36.34 -18.48 54.93
N ILE A 311 -35.19 -17.86 55.22
CA ILE A 311 -34.71 -17.62 56.59
C ILE A 311 -35.61 -16.60 57.31
N GLU A 312 -36.05 -15.55 56.62
CA GLU A 312 -36.80 -14.44 57.23
C GLU A 312 -38.30 -14.75 57.40
N LYS A 313 -38.95 -15.44 56.45
CA LYS A 313 -40.42 -15.53 56.37
C LYS A 313 -41.04 -16.87 56.74
N ASN A 314 -40.39 -18.01 56.44
CA ASN A 314 -41.08 -19.31 56.40
C ASN A 314 -40.60 -20.36 57.42
N GLY A 315 -39.49 -20.12 58.14
CA GLY A 315 -38.94 -21.10 59.08
C GLY A 315 -38.56 -22.44 58.41
N GLN A 316 -38.20 -23.44 59.23
CA GLN A 316 -37.72 -24.74 58.73
C GLN A 316 -38.80 -25.56 57.99
N ASP A 317 -40.09 -25.26 58.17
CA ASP A 317 -41.20 -26.05 57.61
C ASP A 317 -41.22 -26.04 56.07
N HIS A 318 -40.95 -24.89 55.43
CA HIS A 318 -40.95 -24.81 53.97
C HIS A 318 -39.73 -25.51 53.33
N LEU A 319 -38.63 -25.64 54.06
CA LEU A 319 -37.47 -26.43 53.63
C LEU A 319 -37.76 -27.93 53.70
N ILE A 320 -38.62 -28.38 54.63
CA ILE A 320 -39.06 -29.78 54.71
C ILE A 320 -39.95 -30.12 53.51
N ASP A 321 -40.89 -29.23 53.16
CA ASP A 321 -41.78 -29.38 51.99
C ASP A 321 -41.00 -29.40 50.66
N LEU A 322 -39.88 -28.68 50.60
CA LEU A 322 -38.97 -28.67 49.46
C LEU A 322 -38.08 -29.91 49.36
N GLY A 323 -38.16 -30.87 50.29
CA GLY A 323 -37.29 -32.06 50.28
C GLY A 323 -35.91 -31.84 50.92
N GLY A 324 -35.79 -30.82 51.78
CA GLY A 324 -34.57 -30.51 52.53
C GLY A 324 -33.44 -29.95 51.67
N ALA A 325 -32.20 -30.20 52.07
CA ALA A 325 -31.01 -29.69 51.38
C ALA A 325 -30.93 -30.16 49.91
N GLN A 326 -31.37 -31.37 49.60
CA GLN A 326 -31.32 -31.92 48.24
C GLN A 326 -32.33 -31.23 47.32
N GLY A 327 -33.59 -31.07 47.74
CA GLY A 327 -34.56 -30.41 46.88
C GLY A 327 -34.33 -28.89 46.76
N TRP A 328 -33.60 -28.29 47.69
CA TRP A 328 -33.04 -26.95 47.49
C TRP A 328 -31.96 -26.91 46.39
N LEU A 329 -31.06 -27.89 46.32
CA LEU A 329 -30.10 -28.01 45.23
C LEU A 329 -30.79 -28.22 43.88
N ASP A 330 -31.80 -29.10 43.82
CA ASP A 330 -32.58 -29.33 42.60
C ASP A 330 -33.29 -28.05 42.13
N ARG A 331 -33.80 -27.25 43.08
CA ARG A 331 -34.39 -25.93 42.78
C ARG A 331 -33.34 -24.95 42.28
N MET A 332 -32.15 -24.91 42.89
CA MET A 332 -31.04 -24.08 42.43
C MET A 332 -30.66 -24.43 40.99
N ALA A 333 -30.53 -25.73 40.67
CA ALA A 333 -30.23 -26.22 39.34
C ALA A 333 -31.30 -25.85 38.30
N ALA A 334 -32.58 -25.83 38.70
CA ALA A 334 -33.68 -25.41 37.82
C ALA A 334 -33.61 -23.94 37.40
N THR A 335 -32.89 -23.08 38.14
CA THR A 335 -32.72 -21.65 37.80
C THR A 335 -31.56 -21.37 36.86
N TYR A 336 -30.75 -22.38 36.51
CA TYR A 336 -29.60 -22.20 35.65
C TYR A 336 -29.98 -22.06 34.18
N THR A 337 -29.56 -20.96 33.59
CA THR A 337 -29.76 -20.65 32.17
C THR A 337 -28.56 -21.04 31.31
N THR A 338 -27.48 -21.51 31.95
CA THR A 338 -26.19 -21.70 31.31
C THR A 338 -25.67 -23.13 31.43
N GLN A 339 -25.06 -23.65 30.36
CA GLN A 339 -24.48 -25.00 30.36
C GLN A 339 -23.33 -25.14 31.37
N GLU A 340 -22.54 -24.09 31.57
CA GLU A 340 -21.45 -24.06 32.56
C GLU A 340 -21.99 -24.16 34.00
N GLN A 341 -23.12 -23.50 34.30
CA GLN A 341 -23.74 -23.64 35.62
C GLN A 341 -24.16 -25.07 35.90
N HIS A 342 -24.79 -25.72 34.93
CA HIS A 342 -25.19 -27.13 35.02
C HIS A 342 -23.99 -28.06 35.22
N TYR A 343 -22.90 -27.86 34.48
CA TYR A 343 -21.68 -28.67 34.66
C TYR A 343 -21.04 -28.48 36.04
N ASN A 344 -20.90 -27.22 36.47
CA ASN A 344 -20.32 -26.90 37.77
C ASN A 344 -21.15 -27.49 38.93
N HIS A 345 -22.47 -27.50 38.82
CA HIS A 345 -23.36 -28.05 39.85
C HIS A 345 -23.22 -29.57 40.06
N HIS A 346 -22.90 -30.32 39.00
CA HIS A 346 -22.73 -31.77 39.07
C HIS A 346 -21.28 -32.20 39.40
N GLY A 347 -20.39 -31.26 39.76
CA GLY A 347 -18.99 -31.56 40.07
C GLY A 347 -18.14 -31.97 38.85
N ALA A 348 -18.71 -31.91 37.65
CA ALA A 348 -17.95 -32.08 36.42
C ALA A 348 -17.18 -30.78 36.14
N SER A 349 -15.90 -30.76 36.53
CA SER A 349 -15.00 -29.70 36.07
C SER A 349 -15.01 -29.74 34.54
N VAL A 350 -15.34 -28.62 33.89
CA VAL A 350 -15.12 -28.45 32.45
C VAL A 350 -13.60 -28.47 32.25
N THR A 351 -13.02 -29.67 32.16
CA THR A 351 -11.70 -29.86 31.58
C THR A 351 -11.80 -29.38 30.15
N ALA A 352 -11.16 -28.24 29.90
CA ALA A 352 -11.02 -27.59 28.62
C ALA A 352 -10.76 -28.58 27.48
N SER A 353 -11.79 -29.03 26.77
CA SER A 353 -11.70 -29.64 25.43
C SER A 353 -13.07 -30.04 24.85
N GLU A 354 -14.11 -29.25 25.05
CA GLU A 354 -15.22 -29.26 24.09
C GLU A 354 -15.36 -27.86 23.54
N ASP A 355 -14.81 -27.72 22.34
CA ASP A 355 -15.19 -26.74 21.34
C ASP A 355 -16.70 -26.89 21.15
N THR A 356 -17.49 -26.32 22.06
CA THR A 356 -18.92 -26.19 21.84
C THR A 356 -19.06 -25.17 20.74
N ASP A 357 -19.10 -25.69 19.52
CA ASP A 357 -19.80 -25.09 18.40
C ASP A 357 -21.01 -24.35 18.97
N ILE A 358 -20.94 -23.03 18.84
CA ILE A 358 -21.99 -22.11 19.26
C ILE A 358 -23.19 -22.43 18.36
N THR A 359 -24.08 -23.32 18.81
CA THR A 359 -25.39 -23.50 18.18
C THR A 359 -26.21 -22.24 18.42
N PHE A 360 -26.31 -21.42 17.38
CA PHE A 360 -27.22 -20.29 17.26
C PHE A 360 -28.69 -20.74 17.37
N PHE A 361 -29.49 -20.01 18.14
CA PHE A 361 -30.95 -19.93 17.98
C PHE A 361 -31.36 -18.48 17.72
#